data_AF-A0A5J4SER5-F1
#
_entry.id   AF-A0A5J4SER5-F1
#
_cell.length_a   1.000
_cell.length_b   1.000
_cell.length_c   1.000
_cell.angle_alpha   90.00
_cell.angle_beta   90.00
_cell.angle_gamma   90.00
#
_symmetry.space_group_name_H-M   'P 1'
#
loop_
_entity.id
_entity.type
_entity.pdbx_description
1 polymer ?
#
loop_
_entity_poly.entity_id
_entity_poly.type
_entity_poly.pdbx_seq_one_letter_code
_entity_poly.pdbx_strand_id
1 'polypeptide(L)'
;YYHRMLYGTSKVIVDHMSKGDEYAKVKKVYSINIVYLDPGIGRDYVYHGKTEFKGLHHTEDELHLSTGQREKFRKQKAGDIHPEYYILKVNQFDDVAKDPLDEWIYYLKNDQIKSDFKAPGLDKAREVLEYDLLTPEEKRTYDRALDAALGRESALYTAKEEGIEEGIEKGKMEGRIEIVLNAHRSGLTLEVIGTITGLPQEEIQAIILQLKEEK
;
A
#
# COMPACT_ATOMS: atom_id res chain seq x y z
N TYR A 1 33.43 6.60 -4.10
CA TYR A 1 32.11 6.56 -3.44
C TYR A 1 31.12 7.50 -4.13
N TYR A 2 31.37 8.82 -4.14
CA TYR A 2 30.46 9.82 -4.71
C TYR A 2 30.03 9.60 -6.17
N HIS A 3 30.93 9.12 -7.04
CA HIS A 3 30.55 8.75 -8.42
C HIS A 3 29.51 7.62 -8.49
N ARG A 4 29.54 6.68 -7.54
CA ARG A 4 28.53 5.60 -7.45
C ARG A 4 27.17 6.17 -7.04
N MET A 5 27.14 7.14 -6.12
CA MET A 5 25.90 7.83 -5.73
C MET A 5 25.30 8.53 -6.94
N LEU A 6 26.11 9.33 -7.66
CA LEU A 6 25.68 10.03 -8.88
C LEU A 6 25.16 9.06 -9.93
N TYR A 7 25.93 8.03 -10.27
CA TYR A 7 25.54 7.02 -11.27
C TYR A 7 24.25 6.30 -10.86
N GLY A 8 24.14 5.88 -9.59
CA GLY A 8 22.96 5.19 -9.08
C GLY A 8 21.70 6.03 -9.18
N THR A 9 21.76 7.30 -8.78
CA THR A 9 20.62 8.22 -8.88
C THR A 9 20.20 8.45 -10.34
N SER A 10 21.16 8.73 -11.23
CA SER A 10 20.87 8.91 -12.65
C SER A 10 20.27 7.66 -13.28
N LYS A 11 20.79 6.48 -12.92
CA LYS A 11 20.27 5.20 -13.40
C LYS A 11 18.85 4.94 -12.91
N VAL A 12 18.56 5.16 -11.63
CA VAL A 12 17.20 5.00 -11.08
C VAL A 12 16.19 5.88 -11.81
N ILE A 13 16.57 7.12 -12.15
CA ILE A 13 15.71 8.01 -12.95
C ILE A 13 15.40 7.38 -14.31
N VAL A 14 16.41 6.85 -15.00
CA VAL A 14 16.25 6.23 -16.32
C VAL A 14 15.43 4.93 -16.23
N ASP A 15 15.69 4.09 -15.24
CA ASP A 15 15.02 2.79 -15.06
C ASP A 15 13.51 2.95 -14.76
N HIS A 16 13.09 4.10 -14.22
CA HIS A 16 11.68 4.43 -13.98
C HIS A 16 10.99 5.14 -15.16
N MET A 17 11.69 5.34 -16.27
CA MET A 17 11.16 5.98 -17.47
C MET A 17 11.05 4.97 -18.61
N SER A 18 9.90 4.93 -19.28
CA SER A 18 9.72 4.15 -20.49
C SER A 18 10.01 4.97 -21.74
N LYS A 19 10.37 4.30 -22.83
CA LYS A 19 10.59 4.97 -24.12
C LYS A 19 9.30 5.66 -24.56
N GLY A 20 9.39 6.97 -24.80
CA GLY A 20 8.24 7.81 -25.19
C GLY A 20 7.55 8.53 -24.03
N ASP A 21 7.96 8.31 -22.79
CA ASP A 21 7.44 9.08 -21.66
C ASP A 21 7.86 10.56 -21.73
N GLU A 22 6.94 11.43 -21.34
CA GLU A 22 7.23 12.86 -21.16
C GLU A 22 8.18 13.09 -19.98
N TYR A 23 9.12 14.03 -20.12
CA TYR A 23 10.03 14.38 -19.02
C TYR A 23 9.32 14.94 -17.77
N ALA A 24 8.08 15.40 -17.89
CA ALA A 24 7.27 15.79 -16.73
C ALA A 24 6.95 14.60 -15.79
N LYS A 25 7.08 13.36 -16.26
CA LYS A 25 6.90 12.15 -15.44
C LYS A 25 8.14 11.77 -14.63
N VAL A 26 9.29 12.42 -14.87
CA VAL A 26 10.51 12.16 -14.11
C VAL A 26 10.24 12.41 -12.63
N LYS A 27 10.43 11.36 -11.82
CA LYS A 27 10.22 11.42 -10.37
C LYS A 27 11.49 11.92 -9.69
N LYS A 28 11.31 12.76 -8.67
CA LYS A 28 12.40 13.14 -7.77
C LYS A 28 12.92 11.89 -7.05
N VAL A 29 14.25 11.76 -6.99
CA VAL A 29 14.93 10.67 -6.29
C VAL A 29 15.54 11.17 -5.00
N TYR A 30 15.29 10.47 -3.90
CA TYR A 30 16.03 10.63 -2.65
C TYR A 30 17.04 9.48 -2.55
N SER A 31 18.32 9.82 -2.49
CA SER A 31 19.41 8.86 -2.36
C SER A 31 19.86 8.82 -0.91
N ILE A 32 19.43 7.80 -0.18
CA ILE A 32 19.83 7.56 1.22
C ILE A 32 21.04 6.63 1.22
N ASN A 33 22.14 7.11 1.80
CA ASN A 33 23.46 6.47 1.73
C ASN A 33 23.95 6.16 3.14
N ILE A 34 23.76 4.93 3.58
CA ILE A 34 24.21 4.45 4.89
C ILE A 34 25.66 4.01 4.76
N VAL A 35 26.58 4.65 5.50
CA VAL A 35 28.01 4.39 5.42
C VAL A 35 28.60 4.05 6.79
N TYR A 36 29.28 2.90 6.85
CA TYR A 36 30.01 2.43 8.03
C TYR A 36 31.50 2.83 7.98
N LEU A 37 32.02 3.10 6.79
CA LEU A 37 33.39 3.59 6.58
C LEU A 37 33.31 5.04 6.11
N ASP A 38 34.19 5.89 6.64
CA ASP A 38 34.14 7.32 6.33
C ASP A 38 34.46 7.58 4.84
N PRO A 39 33.52 8.12 4.04
CA PRO A 39 33.77 8.41 2.64
C PRO A 39 34.57 9.71 2.42
N GLY A 40 34.87 10.48 3.47
CA GLY A 40 35.57 11.76 3.37
C GLY A 40 35.96 12.36 4.73
N ILE A 41 36.13 13.69 4.79
CA ILE A 41 36.43 14.42 6.02
C ILE A 41 35.19 15.23 6.42
N GLY A 42 34.73 15.08 7.66
CA GLY A 42 33.64 15.86 8.22
C GLY A 42 33.27 15.38 9.62
N ARG A 43 32.80 16.31 10.47
CA ARG A 43 32.51 16.02 11.90
C ARG A 43 31.10 15.52 12.16
N ASP A 44 30.16 15.89 11.29
CA ASP A 44 28.77 15.47 11.41
C ASP A 44 28.60 14.00 11.04
N TYR A 45 27.51 13.38 11.51
CA TYR A 45 27.09 12.03 11.18
C TYR A 45 25.92 12.00 10.17
N VAL A 46 25.23 13.12 9.93
CA VAL A 46 24.24 13.26 8.86
C VAL A 46 24.62 14.39 7.91
N TYR A 47 24.66 14.11 6.61
CA TYR A 47 24.84 15.14 5.58
C TYR A 47 23.69 15.13 4.60
N HIS A 48 23.11 16.31 4.36
CA HIS A 48 22.09 16.53 3.34
C HIS A 48 22.69 17.35 2.18
N GLY A 49 22.72 16.74 1.00
CA GLY A 49 23.09 17.37 -0.26
C GLY A 49 21.88 17.60 -1.13
N LYS A 50 21.70 18.83 -1.60
CA LYS A 50 20.63 19.21 -2.54
C LYS A 50 21.18 20.15 -3.60
N THR A 51 20.53 20.20 -4.75
CA THR A 51 20.90 21.14 -5.81
C THR A 51 20.33 22.52 -5.53
N GLU A 52 21.18 23.54 -5.50
CA GLU A 52 20.78 24.95 -5.44
C GLU A 52 21.28 25.66 -6.70
N PHE A 53 20.41 26.40 -7.37
CA PHE A 53 20.77 27.21 -8.54
C PHE A 53 20.85 28.67 -8.12
N LYS A 54 22.09 29.16 -7.92
CA LYS A 54 22.36 30.55 -7.51
C LYS A 54 22.98 31.35 -8.66
N GLY A 55 22.70 32.65 -8.69
CA GLY A 55 23.26 33.58 -9.66
C GLY A 55 24.78 33.71 -9.49
N LEU A 56 25.53 33.54 -10.58
CA LEU A 56 26.99 33.72 -10.55
C LEU A 56 27.41 35.19 -10.36
N HIS A 57 26.60 36.13 -10.85
CA HIS A 57 26.86 37.58 -10.76
C HIS A 57 26.07 38.24 -9.62
N HIS A 58 25.00 37.60 -9.15
CA HIS A 58 24.17 38.06 -8.05
C HIS A 58 24.04 36.88 -7.06
N THR A 59 24.92 36.83 -6.06
CA THR A 59 25.09 35.65 -5.19
C THR A 59 23.89 35.37 -4.29
N GLU A 60 23.03 36.37 -4.06
CA GLU A 60 21.78 36.25 -3.32
C GLU A 60 20.59 35.83 -4.20
N ASP A 61 20.75 35.81 -5.52
CA ASP A 61 19.68 35.46 -6.45
C ASP A 61 19.57 33.93 -6.58
N GLU A 62 18.36 33.39 -6.37
CA GLU A 62 18.07 31.96 -6.43
C GLU A 62 17.01 31.68 -7.51
N LEU A 63 17.29 30.71 -8.38
CA LEU A 63 16.42 30.40 -9.50
C LEU A 63 15.14 29.68 -9.05
N HIS A 64 14.03 30.39 -9.12
CA HIS A 64 12.70 29.87 -8.78
C HIS A 64 11.92 29.44 -10.02
N LEU A 65 10.96 28.53 -9.83
CA LEU A 65 10.04 28.12 -10.88
C LEU A 65 9.06 29.27 -11.22
N SER A 66 8.62 29.32 -12.48
CA SER A 66 7.55 30.24 -12.89
C SER A 66 6.20 29.85 -12.29
N THR A 67 5.22 30.76 -12.26
CA THR A 67 3.89 30.50 -11.67
C THR A 67 3.24 29.21 -12.22
N GLY A 68 3.22 29.06 -13.55
CA GLY A 68 2.65 27.85 -14.18
C GLY A 68 3.44 26.56 -13.87
N GLN A 69 4.75 26.66 -13.68
CA GLN A 69 5.56 25.51 -13.26
C GLN A 69 5.31 25.14 -11.80
N ARG A 70 5.09 26.12 -10.91
CA ARG A 70 4.76 25.85 -9.50
C ARG A 70 3.44 25.11 -9.37
N GLU A 71 2.43 25.50 -10.14
CA GLU A 71 1.14 24.80 -10.17
C GLU A 71 1.29 23.38 -10.73
N LYS A 72 2.02 23.23 -11.84
CA LYS A 72 2.22 21.92 -12.49
C LYS A 72 3.03 20.95 -11.62
N PHE A 73 4.13 21.40 -11.01
CA PHE A 73 5.07 20.54 -10.28
C PHE A 73 4.82 20.54 -8.77
N ARG A 74 4.00 21.45 -8.24
CA ARG A 74 3.78 21.67 -6.80
C ARG A 74 5.10 21.89 -6.03
N LYS A 75 6.05 22.56 -6.67
CA LYS A 75 7.39 22.90 -6.15
C LYS A 75 7.65 24.41 -6.26
N GLN A 76 8.61 24.94 -5.52
CA GLN A 76 8.91 26.38 -5.56
C GLN A 76 10.20 26.69 -6.31
N LYS A 77 11.27 25.98 -5.99
CA LYS A 77 12.62 26.21 -6.51
C LYS A 77 12.94 25.25 -7.64
N ALA A 78 13.79 25.66 -8.58
CA ALA A 78 14.24 24.76 -9.65
C ALA A 78 14.95 23.52 -9.07
N GLY A 79 15.75 23.73 -8.01
CA GLY A 79 16.44 22.66 -7.28
C GLY A 79 15.52 21.61 -6.65
N ASP A 80 14.26 21.95 -6.34
CA ASP A 80 13.32 21.03 -5.68
C ASP A 80 12.97 19.81 -6.55
N ILE A 81 13.17 19.91 -7.87
CA ILE A 81 12.93 18.84 -8.85
C ILE A 81 14.11 17.85 -8.88
N HIS A 82 15.31 18.33 -8.54
CA HIS A 82 16.52 17.53 -8.61
C HIS A 82 16.62 16.54 -7.45
N PRO A 83 17.43 15.48 -7.62
CA PRO A 83 17.67 14.54 -6.55
C PRO A 83 18.28 15.18 -5.30
N GLU A 84 17.97 14.56 -4.16
CA GLU A 84 18.59 14.88 -2.88
C GLU A 84 19.38 13.68 -2.37
N TYR A 85 20.48 13.95 -1.68
CA TYR A 85 21.39 12.97 -1.16
C TYR A 85 21.45 13.10 0.36
N TYR A 86 21.27 11.99 1.06
CA TYR A 86 21.50 11.89 2.49
C TYR A 86 22.64 10.90 2.70
N ILE A 87 23.67 11.30 3.44
CA ILE A 87 24.77 10.42 3.87
C ILE A 87 24.66 10.25 5.37
N LEU A 88 24.44 9.01 5.82
CA LEU A 88 24.30 8.63 7.22
C LEU A 88 25.57 7.88 7.63
N LYS A 89 26.46 8.55 8.35
CA LYS A 89 27.69 7.99 8.89
C LYS A 89 27.41 7.33 10.25
N VAL A 90 26.90 6.11 10.21
CA VAL A 90 26.37 5.41 11.39
C VAL A 90 27.41 5.20 12.49
N ASN A 91 28.68 4.97 12.14
CA ASN A 91 29.74 4.76 13.13
C ASN A 91 30.19 6.05 13.84
N GLN A 92 29.83 7.22 13.31
CA GLN A 92 30.14 8.54 13.87
C GLN A 92 29.02 9.06 14.78
N PHE A 93 27.89 8.35 14.83
CA PHE A 93 26.79 8.66 15.73
C PHE A 93 27.15 8.34 17.19
N ASP A 94 26.75 9.22 18.11
CA ASP A 94 27.12 9.20 19.53
C ASP A 94 26.22 8.30 20.41
N ASP A 95 25.34 7.50 19.79
CA ASP A 95 24.34 6.64 20.44
C ASP A 95 23.25 7.39 21.24
N VAL A 96 23.17 8.72 21.11
CA VAL A 96 22.16 9.55 21.76
C VAL A 96 21.13 10.00 20.74
N ALA A 97 20.01 9.26 20.68
CA ALA A 97 18.91 9.60 19.79
C ALA A 97 18.10 10.80 20.31
N LYS A 98 18.04 11.88 19.51
CA LYS A 98 17.36 13.14 19.87
C LYS A 98 16.09 13.35 19.05
N ASP A 99 15.99 12.70 17.90
CA ASP A 99 14.87 12.81 16.99
C ASP A 99 14.57 11.47 16.27
N PRO A 100 13.47 11.36 15.51
CA PRO A 100 13.13 10.13 14.80
C PRO A 100 14.18 9.63 13.80
N LEU A 101 14.98 10.52 13.20
CA LEU A 101 16.05 10.10 12.30
C LEU A 101 17.19 9.45 13.09
N ASP A 102 17.55 10.02 14.24
CA ASP A 102 18.56 9.43 15.11
C ASP A 102 18.13 8.07 15.67
N GLU A 103 16.84 7.86 15.95
CA GLU A 103 16.34 6.55 16.36
C GLU A 103 16.56 5.49 15.28
N TRP A 104 16.36 5.84 14.00
CA TRP A 104 16.70 4.98 12.87
C TRP A 104 18.21 4.74 12.77
N ILE A 105 19.03 5.78 12.97
CA ILE A 105 20.50 5.64 12.92
C ILE A 105 21.00 4.76 14.07
N TYR A 106 20.42 4.88 15.27
CA TYR A 106 20.72 4.02 16.41
C TYR A 106 20.45 2.55 16.06
N TYR A 107 19.29 2.26 15.47
CA TYR A 107 18.95 0.91 15.02
C TYR A 107 19.95 0.39 13.99
N LEU A 108 20.26 1.18 12.95
CA LEU A 108 21.19 0.79 11.89
C LEU A 108 22.63 0.55 12.40
N LYS A 109 23.02 1.18 13.51
CA LYS A 109 24.34 0.99 14.11
C LYS A 109 24.38 -0.22 15.05
N ASN A 110 23.33 -0.42 15.83
CA ASN A 110 23.33 -1.34 16.99
C ASN A 110 22.50 -2.60 16.79
N ASP A 111 21.77 -2.73 15.67
CA ASP A 111 20.79 -3.80 15.41
C ASP A 111 19.78 -3.98 16.54
N GLN A 112 19.41 -2.87 17.20
CA GLN A 112 18.52 -2.84 18.36
C GLN A 112 17.57 -1.65 18.29
N ILE A 113 16.30 -1.89 18.65
CA ILE A 113 15.28 -0.86 18.72
C ILE A 113 14.82 -0.76 20.17
N LYS A 114 15.07 0.39 20.81
CA LYS A 114 14.61 0.61 22.19
C LYS A 114 13.08 0.70 22.23
N SER A 115 12.48 0.35 23.37
CA SER A 115 11.02 0.30 23.54
C SER A 115 10.36 1.69 23.53
N ASP A 116 11.13 2.72 23.87
CA ASP A 116 10.71 4.12 23.89
C ASP A 116 10.78 4.80 22.52
N PHE A 117 11.45 4.20 21.52
CA PHE A 117 11.54 4.75 20.16
C PHE A 117 10.16 4.83 19.48
N LYS A 118 9.90 5.95 18.81
CA LYS A 118 8.61 6.31 18.17
C LYS A 118 8.74 6.69 16.71
N ALA A 119 9.90 6.54 16.08
CA ALA A 119 10.09 6.95 14.70
C ALA A 119 9.12 6.18 13.79
N PRO A 120 8.44 6.89 12.86
CA PRO A 120 7.53 6.24 11.94
C PRO A 120 8.21 5.10 11.18
N GLY A 121 7.58 3.92 11.22
CA GLY A 121 8.06 2.71 10.54
C GLY A 121 8.99 1.81 11.37
N LEU A 122 9.54 2.27 12.51
CA LEU A 122 10.38 1.41 13.36
C LEU A 122 9.62 0.23 13.96
N ASP A 123 8.31 0.36 14.18
CA ASP A 123 7.50 -0.76 14.68
C ASP A 123 7.54 -1.97 13.74
N LYS A 124 7.50 -1.74 12.42
CA LYS A 124 7.65 -2.82 11.42
C LYS A 124 9.06 -3.41 11.44
N ALA A 125 10.08 -2.57 11.61
CA ALA A 125 11.45 -3.05 11.74
C ALA A 125 11.61 -3.89 13.02
N ARG A 126 10.91 -3.55 14.11
CA ARG A 126 10.90 -4.31 15.36
C ARG A 126 10.30 -5.70 15.17
N GLU A 127 9.14 -5.80 14.50
CA GLU A 127 8.51 -7.10 14.19
C GLU A 127 9.46 -8.00 13.38
N VAL A 128 10.13 -7.45 12.36
CA VAL A 128 11.10 -8.20 11.54
C VAL A 128 12.31 -8.63 12.37
N LEU A 129 12.87 -7.73 13.18
CA LEU A 129 14.01 -8.03 14.04
C LEU A 129 13.67 -9.09 15.09
N GLU A 130 12.49 -9.01 15.70
CA GLU A 130 11.99 -10.00 16.65
C GLU A 130 11.89 -11.38 16.00
N TYR A 131 11.36 -11.45 14.77
CA TYR A 131 11.35 -12.69 14.00
C TYR A 131 12.77 -13.19 13.70
N ASP A 132 13.67 -12.31 13.24
CA ASP A 132 15.03 -12.70 12.85
C ASP A 132 15.84 -13.28 14.02
N LEU A 133 15.60 -12.78 15.23
CA LEU A 133 16.21 -13.24 16.48
C LEU A 133 15.67 -14.59 16.98
N LEU A 134 14.56 -15.09 16.43
CA LEU A 134 14.01 -16.41 16.80
C LEU A 134 14.95 -17.55 16.39
N THR A 135 14.98 -18.60 17.22
CA THR A 135 15.63 -19.86 16.86
C THR A 135 14.90 -20.55 15.70
N PRO A 136 15.56 -21.49 14.97
CA PRO A 136 14.90 -22.21 13.88
C PRO A 136 13.62 -22.96 14.29
N GLU A 137 13.52 -23.42 15.54
CA GLU A 137 12.33 -24.10 16.06
C GLU A 137 11.19 -23.12 16.36
N GLU A 138 11.52 -21.96 16.93
CA GLU A 138 10.56 -20.88 17.17
C GLU A 138 10.03 -20.31 15.86
N LYS A 139 10.89 -20.08 14.85
CA LYS A 139 10.48 -19.65 13.50
C LYS A 139 9.47 -20.62 12.89
N ARG A 140 9.75 -21.93 12.90
CA ARG A 140 8.81 -22.96 12.42
C ARG A 140 7.48 -22.97 13.16
N THR A 141 7.49 -22.64 14.44
CA THR A 141 6.27 -22.60 15.25
C THR A 141 5.47 -21.33 14.95
N TYR A 142 6.15 -20.20 14.83
CA TYR A 142 5.58 -18.92 14.40
C TYR A 142 4.97 -19.02 13.00
N ASP A 143 5.73 -19.52 12.01
CA ASP A 143 5.28 -19.65 10.62
C ASP A 143 4.05 -20.56 10.52
N ARG A 144 4.03 -21.70 11.23
CA ARG A 144 2.86 -22.59 11.28
C ARG A 144 1.64 -21.91 11.90
N ALA A 145 1.84 -21.11 12.94
CA ALA A 145 0.75 -20.38 13.58
C ALA A 145 0.21 -19.27 12.64
N LEU A 146 1.09 -18.58 11.92
CA LEU A 146 0.76 -17.58 10.92
C LEU A 146 -0.02 -18.21 9.75
N ASP A 147 0.47 -19.30 9.18
CA ASP A 147 -0.22 -20.05 8.12
C ASP A 147 -1.60 -20.53 8.56
N ALA A 148 -1.72 -21.04 9.79
CA ALA A 148 -3.01 -21.46 10.34
C ALA A 148 -3.97 -20.28 10.57
N ALA A 149 -3.46 -19.09 10.90
CA ALA A 149 -4.28 -17.89 11.02
C ALA A 149 -4.76 -17.39 9.65
N LEU A 150 -3.86 -17.27 8.68
CA LEU A 150 -4.18 -16.87 7.31
C LEU A 150 -5.13 -17.86 6.63
N GLY A 151 -4.92 -19.16 6.83
CA GLY A 151 -5.81 -20.20 6.32
C GLY A 151 -7.23 -20.09 6.90
N ARG A 152 -7.37 -19.77 8.18
CA ARG A 152 -8.68 -19.50 8.80
C ARG A 152 -9.33 -18.26 8.24
N GLU A 153 -8.57 -17.16 8.07
CA GLU A 153 -9.09 -15.93 7.50
C GLU A 153 -9.56 -16.13 6.05
N SER A 154 -8.75 -16.81 5.24
CA SER A 154 -9.11 -17.17 3.87
C SER A 154 -10.35 -18.06 3.83
N ALA A 155 -10.46 -19.06 4.71
CA ALA A 155 -11.65 -19.91 4.77
C ALA A 155 -12.92 -19.12 5.17
N LEU A 156 -12.80 -18.18 6.11
CA LEU A 156 -13.90 -17.29 6.49
C LEU A 156 -14.30 -16.36 5.35
N TYR A 157 -13.33 -15.84 4.60
CA TYR A 157 -13.58 -15.02 3.42
C TYR A 157 -14.37 -15.79 2.37
N THR A 158 -13.92 -17.00 2.02
CA THR A 158 -14.63 -17.88 1.08
C THR A 158 -16.03 -18.25 1.56
N ALA A 159 -16.17 -18.67 2.82
CA ALA A 159 -17.49 -19.01 3.39
C ALA A 159 -18.44 -17.81 3.39
N LYS A 160 -17.93 -16.59 3.57
CA LYS A 160 -18.72 -15.36 3.48
C LYS A 160 -19.17 -15.09 2.04
N GLU A 161 -18.28 -15.25 1.06
CA GLU A 161 -18.63 -15.08 -0.35
C GLU A 161 -19.70 -16.10 -0.78
N GLU A 162 -19.49 -17.39 -0.49
CA GLU A 162 -20.45 -18.46 -0.78
C GLU A 162 -21.80 -18.21 -0.09
N GLY A 163 -21.78 -17.80 1.19
CA GLY A 163 -23.01 -17.47 1.92
C GLY A 163 -23.78 -16.27 1.34
N ILE A 164 -23.08 -15.26 0.81
CA ILE A 164 -23.71 -14.14 0.11
C ILE A 164 -24.32 -14.61 -1.21
N GLU A 165 -23.60 -15.42 -1.98
CA GLU A 165 -24.09 -15.94 -3.26
C GLU A 165 -25.32 -16.84 -3.07
N GLU A 166 -25.26 -17.79 -2.14
CA GLU A 166 -26.41 -18.62 -1.77
C GLU A 166 -27.60 -17.79 -1.27
N GLY A 167 -27.34 -16.76 -0.46
CA GLY A 167 -28.38 -15.86 0.04
C GLY A 167 -29.07 -15.07 -1.06
N ILE A 168 -28.31 -14.60 -2.05
CA ILE A 168 -28.87 -13.91 -3.24
C ILE A 168 -29.72 -14.89 -4.06
N GLU A 169 -29.25 -16.11 -4.27
CA GLU A 169 -29.97 -17.08 -5.09
C GLU A 169 -31.28 -17.56 -4.41
N LYS A 170 -31.22 -17.86 -3.11
CA LYS A 170 -32.41 -18.15 -2.29
C LYS A 170 -33.39 -16.98 -2.29
N GLY A 171 -32.92 -15.76 -2.07
CA GLY A 171 -33.77 -14.57 -2.08
C GLY A 171 -34.46 -14.31 -3.43
N LYS A 172 -33.79 -14.57 -4.56
CA LYS A 172 -34.42 -14.52 -5.89
C LYS A 172 -35.49 -15.59 -6.04
N MET A 173 -35.23 -16.81 -5.59
CA MET A 173 -36.17 -17.92 -5.68
C MET A 173 -37.42 -17.66 -4.81
N GLU A 174 -37.23 -17.30 -3.54
CA GLU A 174 -38.31 -16.95 -2.61
C GLU A 174 -39.13 -15.77 -3.12
N GLY A 175 -38.48 -14.71 -3.62
CA GLY A 175 -39.17 -13.57 -4.24
C GLY A 175 -39.99 -13.95 -5.47
N ARG A 176 -39.49 -14.86 -6.32
CA ARG A 176 -40.26 -15.39 -7.46
C ARG A 176 -41.50 -16.17 -7.01
N ILE A 177 -41.36 -17.02 -6.00
CA ILE A 177 -42.47 -17.78 -5.41
C ILE A 177 -43.52 -16.80 -4.83
N GLU A 178 -43.09 -15.80 -4.07
CA GLU A 178 -43.98 -14.81 -3.48
C GLU A 178 -44.78 -14.03 -4.54
N ILE A 179 -44.12 -13.61 -5.64
CA ILE A 179 -44.78 -12.94 -6.77
C ILE A 179 -45.85 -13.85 -7.40
N VAL A 180 -45.52 -15.13 -7.66
CA VAL A 180 -46.49 -16.10 -8.22
C VAL A 180 -47.72 -16.23 -7.33
N LEU A 181 -47.52 -16.39 -6.02
CA LEU A 181 -48.62 -16.57 -5.08
C LEU A 181 -49.50 -15.32 -4.95
N ASN A 182 -48.88 -14.14 -4.84
CA ASN A 182 -49.59 -12.88 -4.74
C ASN A 182 -50.38 -12.58 -6.02
N ALA A 183 -49.79 -12.86 -7.19
CA ALA A 183 -50.46 -12.70 -8.47
C ALA A 183 -51.64 -13.68 -8.64
N HIS A 184 -51.48 -14.95 -8.24
CA HIS A 184 -52.55 -15.94 -8.25
C HIS A 184 -53.71 -15.56 -7.31
N ARG A 185 -53.40 -15.13 -6.08
CA ARG A 185 -54.41 -14.64 -5.11
C ARG A 185 -55.17 -13.42 -5.61
N SER A 186 -54.53 -12.59 -6.43
CA SER A 186 -55.14 -11.41 -7.05
C SER A 186 -56.01 -11.75 -8.26
N GLY A 187 -56.15 -13.03 -8.63
CA GLY A 187 -57.00 -13.49 -9.72
C GLY A 187 -56.38 -13.37 -11.11
N LEU A 188 -55.06 -13.16 -11.22
CA LEU A 188 -54.38 -13.11 -12.52
C LEU A 188 -54.33 -14.51 -13.15
N THR A 189 -54.45 -14.58 -14.48
CA THR A 189 -54.38 -15.83 -15.23
C THR A 189 -52.95 -16.37 -15.26
N LEU A 190 -52.79 -17.68 -15.39
CA LEU A 190 -51.48 -18.35 -15.43
C LEU A 190 -50.57 -17.80 -16.54
N GLU A 191 -51.16 -17.39 -17.66
CA GLU A 191 -50.46 -16.79 -18.80
C GLU A 191 -49.88 -15.40 -18.47
N VAL A 192 -50.63 -14.56 -17.73
CA VAL A 192 -50.15 -13.25 -17.27
C VAL A 192 -49.08 -13.42 -16.20
N ILE A 193 -49.23 -14.38 -15.29
CA ILE A 193 -48.22 -14.69 -14.27
C ILE A 193 -46.91 -15.13 -14.93
N GLY A 194 -46.97 -16.03 -15.92
CA GLY A 194 -45.80 -16.47 -16.70
C GLY A 194 -45.10 -15.32 -17.43
N THR A 195 -45.86 -14.34 -17.92
CA THR A 195 -45.29 -13.14 -18.55
C THR A 195 -44.56 -12.24 -17.54
N ILE A 196 -45.05 -12.13 -16.30
CA ILE A 196 -44.47 -11.29 -15.24
C ILE A 196 -43.21 -11.93 -14.63
N THR A 197 -43.25 -13.24 -14.36
CA THR A 197 -42.18 -13.95 -13.64
C THR A 197 -41.16 -14.60 -14.56
N GLY A 198 -41.50 -14.77 -15.85
CA GLY A 198 -40.67 -15.48 -16.83
C GLY A 198 -40.65 -17.00 -16.62
N LEU A 199 -41.54 -17.54 -15.76
CA LEU A 199 -41.62 -18.96 -15.46
C LEU A 199 -42.60 -19.69 -16.41
N PRO A 200 -42.32 -20.94 -16.79
CA PRO A 200 -43.26 -21.77 -17.53
C PRO A 200 -44.51 -22.08 -16.69
N GLN A 201 -45.66 -22.25 -17.36
CA GLN A 201 -46.94 -22.49 -16.68
C GLN A 201 -46.91 -23.74 -15.79
N GLU A 202 -46.18 -24.79 -16.18
CA GLU A 202 -46.01 -26.02 -15.40
C GLU A 202 -45.35 -25.75 -14.03
N GLU A 203 -44.33 -24.89 -14.01
CA GLU A 203 -43.60 -24.52 -12.79
C GLU A 203 -44.44 -23.61 -11.88
N ILE A 204 -45.21 -22.68 -12.47
CA ILE A 204 -46.18 -21.87 -11.75
C ILE A 204 -47.25 -22.74 -11.10
N GLN A 205 -47.74 -23.75 -11.81
CA GLN A 205 -48.78 -24.66 -11.33
C GLN A 205 -48.26 -25.55 -10.20
N ALA A 206 -47.01 -26.03 -10.31
CA ALA A 206 -46.32 -26.78 -9.27
C ALA A 206 -46.13 -25.95 -7.97
N ILE A 207 -45.69 -24.69 -8.08
CA ILE A 207 -45.55 -23.77 -6.94
C ILE A 207 -46.91 -23.55 -6.24
N ILE A 208 -47.98 -23.39 -7.00
CA ILE A 208 -49.34 -23.24 -6.46
C ILE A 208 -49.84 -24.53 -5.79
N LEU A 209 -49.44 -25.71 -6.29
CA LEU A 209 -49.84 -27.02 -5.77
C LEU A 209 -49.12 -27.37 -4.45
N GLN A 210 -47.79 -27.19 -4.40
CA GLN A 210 -46.97 -27.55 -3.23
C GLN A 210 -47.44 -26.87 -1.94
N LEU A 211 -47.84 -25.60 -2.01
CA LEU A 211 -48.32 -24.84 -0.85
C LEU A 211 -49.80 -25.06 -0.49
N LYS A 212 -50.55 -25.79 -1.33
CA LYS A 212 -51.87 -26.32 -0.95
C LYS A 212 -51.76 -27.61 -0.12
N GLU A 213 -50.65 -28.32 -0.20
CA GLU A 213 -50.39 -29.55 0.56
C GLU A 213 -49.71 -29.28 1.92
N GLU A 214 -49.07 -28.11 2.10
CA GLU A 214 -48.47 -27.67 3.37
C GLU A 214 -49.46 -26.94 4.32
N LYS A 215 -50.74 -26.80 3.94
CA LYS A 215 -51.81 -26.19 4.75
C LYS A 215 -52.90 -27.19 5.11
#